data_AF-A0A0F9KGN1-F1
#
_entry.id   AF-A0A0F9KGN1-F1
#
_cell.length_a   1.000
_cell.length_b   1.000
_cell.length_c   1.000
_cell.angle_alpha   90.00
_cell.angle_beta   90.00
_cell.angle_gamma   90.00
#
_symmetry.space_group_name_H-M   'P 1'
#
loop_
_entity.id
_entity.type
_entity.pdbx_description
1 polymer ?
#
loop_
_entity_poly.entity_id
_entity_poly.type
_entity_poly.pdbx_seq_one_letter_code
_entity_poly.pdbx_strand_id
1 'polypeptide(L)'
;MSEATIRENHELYGGEVVIEYLPKSHYYYLIKDGKTLEKKKRLSGVTTFTGQLDKSKPLMIWATRLFTSTVKELMGDGAKFSKDDVLSMVTALVGDNMYGPYWLYVPTDYFVALGDDFKSNSDKTTMQRILEIPGVEQVKASSNLTGGASGEVVLVQPTRDVVDLVIGAQPTTVQWETEGGMVSNFKVLSIMIPRIKSDANSQSGIAHYSV
;
A
#
# COMPACT_ATOMS: atom_id res chain seq x y z
N MET A 1 5.52 48.28 -31.09
CA MET A 1 5.39 46.84 -31.42
C MET A 1 4.40 46.23 -30.43
N SER A 2 3.26 45.72 -30.90
CA SER A 2 2.25 45.07 -30.06
C SER A 2 2.68 43.63 -29.77
N GLU A 3 2.93 43.28 -28.51
CA GLU A 3 3.21 41.91 -28.10
C GLU A 3 2.03 40.98 -28.43
N ALA A 4 2.36 39.78 -28.89
CA ALA A 4 1.42 38.80 -29.42
C ALA A 4 0.57 38.16 -28.31
N THR A 5 -0.73 38.00 -28.56
CA THR A 5 -1.63 37.27 -27.69
C THR A 5 -1.26 35.77 -27.64
N ILE A 6 -1.24 35.18 -26.46
CA ILE A 6 -0.88 33.76 -26.25
C ILE A 6 -2.16 32.93 -26.33
N ARG A 7 -2.16 31.88 -27.17
CA ARG A 7 -3.29 30.95 -27.32
C ARG A 7 -2.87 29.57 -26.89
N GLU A 8 -3.60 28.99 -25.96
CA GLU A 8 -3.36 27.64 -25.45
C GLU A 8 -4.61 26.77 -25.61
N ASN A 9 -4.41 25.55 -26.09
CA ASN A 9 -5.46 24.55 -26.20
C ASN A 9 -5.46 23.69 -24.94
N HIS A 10 -6.62 23.59 -24.28
CA HIS A 10 -6.81 22.78 -23.09
C HIS A 10 -7.98 21.80 -23.31
N GLU A 11 -7.76 20.53 -22.98
CA GLU A 11 -8.80 19.51 -23.04
C GLU A 11 -9.56 19.50 -21.70
N LEU A 12 -10.84 19.88 -21.72
CA LEU A 12 -11.67 19.97 -20.52
C LEU A 12 -13.00 19.23 -20.74
N TYR A 13 -13.32 18.30 -19.82
CA TYR A 13 -14.59 17.56 -19.81
C TYR A 13 -14.93 16.84 -21.14
N GLY A 14 -13.91 16.38 -21.88
CA GLY A 14 -14.07 15.64 -23.14
C GLY A 14 -14.30 16.51 -24.38
N GLY A 15 -13.90 17.80 -24.35
CA GLY A 15 -13.85 18.66 -25.53
C GLY A 15 -12.63 19.58 -25.54
N GLU A 16 -12.22 20.02 -26.74
CA GLU A 16 -11.10 20.97 -26.93
C GLU A 16 -11.57 22.41 -26.78
N VAL A 17 -10.84 23.18 -25.96
CA VAL A 17 -11.16 24.58 -25.67
C VAL A 17 -9.91 25.44 -25.91
N VAL A 18 -10.04 26.47 -26.74
CA VAL A 18 -8.96 27.43 -27.00
C VAL A 18 -9.11 28.63 -26.05
N ILE A 19 -8.09 28.82 -25.21
CA ILE A 19 -8.02 29.92 -24.25
C ILE A 19 -7.01 30.94 -24.78
N GLU A 20 -7.48 32.17 -24.96
CA GLU A 20 -6.64 33.29 -25.38
C GLU A 20 -6.30 34.15 -24.16
N TYR A 21 -5.00 34.23 -23.83
CA TYR A 21 -4.46 34.96 -22.69
C TYR A 21 -3.82 36.28 -23.11
N LEU A 22 -4.26 37.36 -22.47
CA LEU A 22 -3.73 38.71 -22.66
C LEU A 22 -2.87 39.09 -21.44
N PRO A 23 -1.53 38.95 -21.53
CA PRO A 23 -0.65 39.08 -20.36
C PRO A 23 -0.69 40.47 -19.71
N LYS A 24 -0.95 41.54 -20.48
CA LYS A 24 -0.99 42.92 -19.95
C LYS A 24 -2.20 43.19 -19.05
N SER A 25 -3.26 42.39 -19.17
CA SER A 25 -4.53 42.60 -18.45
C SER A 25 -4.99 41.39 -17.64
N HIS A 26 -4.20 40.30 -17.66
CA HIS A 26 -4.53 39.02 -17.01
C HIS A 26 -5.94 38.52 -17.35
N TYR A 27 -6.41 38.78 -18.57
CA TYR A 27 -7.73 38.36 -19.03
C TYR A 27 -7.65 37.12 -19.91
N TYR A 28 -8.69 36.30 -19.81
CA TYR A 28 -8.88 35.08 -20.60
C TYR A 28 -10.15 35.21 -21.43
N TYR A 29 -10.05 34.89 -22.73
CA TYR A 29 -11.21 34.78 -23.62
C TYR A 29 -11.30 33.37 -24.18
N LEU A 30 -12.54 32.91 -24.36
CA LEU A 30 -12.84 31.64 -24.99
C LEU A 30 -13.24 31.87 -26.44
N ILE A 31 -12.60 31.15 -27.36
CA ILE A 31 -12.95 31.19 -28.77
C ILE A 31 -13.70 29.91 -29.09
N LYS A 32 -14.98 30.03 -29.51
CA LYS A 32 -15.79 28.91 -29.98
C LYS A 32 -15.92 29.01 -31.50
N ASP A 33 -15.64 27.92 -32.21
CA ASP A 33 -15.83 27.79 -33.66
C ASP A 33 -15.12 28.86 -34.52
N GLY A 34 -13.90 29.25 -34.14
CA GLY A 34 -13.04 30.13 -34.96
C GLY A 34 -13.55 31.56 -35.18
N LYS A 35 -14.65 31.96 -34.53
CA LYS A 35 -15.16 33.33 -34.58
C LYS A 35 -15.07 33.98 -33.20
N THR A 36 -14.31 35.07 -33.13
CA THR A 36 -14.27 35.95 -31.96
C THR A 36 -15.70 36.42 -31.66
N LEU A 37 -16.25 36.06 -30.50
CA LEU A 37 -17.56 36.53 -30.07
C LEU A 37 -17.60 38.07 -30.15
N GLU A 38 -18.48 38.64 -31.00
CA GLU A 38 -18.55 40.08 -31.31
C GLU A 38 -18.84 40.98 -30.09
N LYS A 39 -19.16 40.40 -28.93
CA LYS A 39 -19.16 41.11 -27.65
C LYS A 39 -18.29 40.34 -26.65
N LYS A 40 -17.16 40.95 -26.28
CA LYS A 40 -16.28 40.55 -25.17
C LYS A 40 -17.04 40.61 -23.84
N LYS A 41 -17.89 39.61 -23.58
CA LYS A 41 -18.71 39.54 -22.36
C LYS A 41 -17.87 38.88 -21.26
N ARG A 42 -17.75 39.56 -20.12
CA ARG A 42 -17.03 39.07 -18.93
C ARG A 42 -17.62 37.72 -18.49
N LEU A 43 -16.78 36.69 -18.41
CA LEU A 43 -17.22 35.35 -17.99
C LEU A 43 -17.35 35.30 -16.46
N SER A 44 -18.58 35.19 -15.94
CA SER A 44 -18.85 34.91 -14.54
C SER A 44 -19.43 33.50 -14.40
N GLY A 45 -18.58 32.56 -14.00
CA GLY A 45 -18.95 31.22 -13.59
C GLY A 45 -19.05 30.16 -14.70
N VAL A 46 -18.69 28.93 -14.33
CA VAL A 46 -18.63 27.72 -15.19
C VAL A 46 -20.00 27.32 -15.77
N THR A 47 -21.11 27.76 -15.17
CA THR A 47 -22.49 27.46 -15.64
C THR A 47 -22.83 28.14 -16.95
N THR A 48 -22.33 29.36 -17.16
CA THR A 48 -22.60 30.15 -18.38
C THR A 48 -21.78 29.64 -19.57
N PHE A 49 -20.73 28.87 -19.28
CA PHE A 49 -19.70 28.41 -20.21
C PHE A 49 -20.11 27.15 -21.01
N THR A 50 -20.80 26.18 -20.39
CA THR A 50 -21.13 24.89 -21.05
C THR A 50 -22.58 24.78 -21.56
N GLY A 51 -23.45 25.74 -21.25
CA GLY A 51 -24.88 25.67 -21.59
C GLY A 51 -25.66 24.57 -20.85
N GLN A 52 -25.03 23.88 -19.89
CA GLN A 52 -25.66 22.84 -19.07
C GLN A 52 -26.33 23.49 -17.85
N LEU A 53 -27.67 23.57 -17.90
CA LEU A 53 -28.53 24.04 -16.80
C LEU A 53 -28.48 23.12 -15.57
N ASP A 54 -28.33 21.82 -15.79
CA ASP A 54 -28.27 20.80 -14.74
C ASP A 54 -26.85 20.30 -14.53
N LYS A 55 -26.17 20.89 -13.54
CA LYS A 55 -24.82 20.52 -13.13
C LYS A 55 -24.77 19.22 -12.34
N SER A 56 -25.92 18.74 -11.83
CA SER A 56 -25.95 17.62 -10.88
C SER A 56 -25.45 16.34 -11.52
N LYS A 57 -25.83 16.03 -12.76
CA LYS A 57 -25.44 14.79 -13.44
C LYS A 57 -23.94 14.66 -13.69
N PRO A 58 -23.25 15.61 -14.37
CA PRO A 58 -21.82 15.52 -14.59
C PRO A 58 -21.01 15.63 -13.28
N LEU A 59 -21.43 16.44 -12.30
CA LEU A 59 -20.79 16.44 -10.98
C LEU A 59 -20.99 15.13 -10.24
N MET A 60 -22.17 14.52 -10.31
CA MET A 60 -22.44 13.23 -9.67
C MET A 60 -21.62 12.12 -10.32
N ILE A 61 -21.47 12.10 -11.65
CA ILE A 61 -20.60 11.15 -12.34
C ILE A 61 -19.14 11.37 -11.93
N TRP A 62 -18.67 12.62 -11.86
CA TRP A 62 -17.32 12.94 -11.42
C TRP A 62 -17.09 12.55 -9.96
N ALA A 63 -17.98 12.93 -9.04
CA ALA A 63 -17.91 12.60 -7.63
C ALA A 63 -18.01 11.08 -7.38
N THR A 64 -18.86 10.38 -8.13
CA THR A 64 -18.95 8.91 -8.05
C THR A 64 -17.69 8.25 -8.60
N ARG A 65 -17.10 8.79 -9.67
CA ARG A 65 -15.82 8.29 -10.20
C ARG A 65 -14.67 8.53 -9.25
N LEU A 66 -14.60 9.71 -8.64
CA LEU A 66 -13.57 10.08 -7.66
C LEU A 66 -13.72 9.25 -6.38
N PHE A 67 -14.95 9.07 -5.91
CA PHE A 67 -15.24 8.15 -4.81
C PHE A 67 -14.90 6.70 -5.17
N THR A 68 -15.24 6.22 -6.37
CA THR A 68 -14.93 4.85 -6.80
C THR A 68 -13.42 4.65 -6.96
N SER A 69 -12.69 5.63 -7.48
CA SER A 69 -11.22 5.56 -7.58
C SER A 69 -10.58 5.60 -6.21
N THR A 70 -11.02 6.49 -5.33
CA THR A 70 -10.51 6.58 -3.94
C THR A 70 -10.90 5.35 -3.13
N VAL A 71 -12.09 4.78 -3.32
CA VAL A 71 -12.50 3.54 -2.67
C VAL A 71 -11.73 2.35 -3.24
N LYS A 72 -11.43 2.28 -4.54
CA LYS A 72 -10.56 1.24 -5.11
C LYS A 72 -9.11 1.36 -4.63
N GLU A 73 -8.61 2.59 -4.47
CA GLU A 73 -7.30 2.89 -3.91
C GLU A 73 -7.23 2.52 -2.42
N LEU A 74 -8.27 2.87 -1.65
CA LEU A 74 -8.38 2.54 -0.22
C LEU A 74 -8.70 1.06 0.05
N MET A 75 -9.46 0.42 -0.84
CA MET A 75 -9.73 -1.03 -0.77
C MET A 75 -8.56 -1.85 -1.30
N GLY A 76 -7.61 -1.22 -2.00
CA GLY A 76 -6.58 -1.88 -2.78
C GLY A 76 -7.21 -2.77 -3.86
N ASP A 77 -6.82 -2.61 -5.12
CA ASP A 77 -6.72 -3.82 -5.94
C ASP A 77 -5.69 -4.68 -5.23
N GLY A 78 -6.18 -5.62 -4.41
CA GLY A 78 -5.43 -6.28 -3.35
C GLY A 78 -4.01 -6.58 -3.79
N ALA A 79 -3.07 -5.90 -3.15
CA ALA A 79 -1.64 -6.12 -3.24
C ALA A 79 -1.37 -7.59 -3.56
N LYS A 80 -1.10 -7.88 -4.83
CA LYS A 80 -0.91 -9.26 -5.30
C LYS A 80 0.49 -9.66 -4.91
N PHE A 81 0.70 -9.91 -3.62
CA PHE A 81 1.89 -10.57 -3.13
C PHE A 81 2.05 -11.88 -3.91
N SER A 82 3.02 -11.90 -4.81
CA SER A 82 3.21 -12.96 -5.79
C SER A 82 4.38 -13.84 -5.38
N LYS A 83 4.45 -15.04 -5.98
CA LYS A 83 5.62 -15.92 -5.87
C LYS A 83 6.91 -15.21 -6.31
N ASP A 84 6.82 -14.27 -7.24
CA ASP A 84 7.98 -13.58 -7.82
C ASP A 84 8.57 -12.58 -6.81
N ASP A 85 7.72 -11.98 -5.97
CA ASP A 85 8.15 -11.14 -4.85
C ASP A 85 8.91 -11.97 -3.81
N VAL A 86 8.41 -13.16 -3.48
CA VAL A 86 9.13 -14.11 -2.61
C VAL A 86 10.49 -14.48 -3.21
N LEU A 87 10.56 -14.74 -4.51
CA LEU A 87 11.82 -15.07 -5.18
C LEU A 87 12.81 -13.89 -5.13
N SER A 88 12.31 -12.65 -5.24
CA SER A 88 13.13 -11.45 -5.10
C SER A 88 13.73 -11.32 -3.69
N MET A 89 12.94 -11.61 -2.65
CA MET A 89 13.40 -11.62 -1.26
C MET A 89 14.43 -12.73 -1.01
N VAL A 90 14.21 -13.92 -1.56
CA VAL A 90 15.19 -15.02 -1.47
C VAL A 90 16.48 -14.64 -2.19
N THR A 91 16.39 -14.00 -3.35
CA THR A 91 17.59 -13.54 -4.10
C THR A 91 18.36 -12.49 -3.31
N ALA A 92 17.68 -11.58 -2.62
CA ALA A 92 18.31 -10.60 -1.74
C ALA A 92 19.07 -11.29 -0.59
N LEU A 93 18.43 -12.25 0.10
CA LEU A 93 19.07 -13.00 1.19
C LEU A 93 20.25 -13.87 0.70
N VAL A 94 20.13 -14.46 -0.48
CA VAL A 94 21.24 -15.20 -1.12
C VAL A 94 22.40 -14.26 -1.46
N GLY A 95 22.12 -13.03 -1.90
CA GLY A 95 23.12 -11.98 -2.07
C GLY A 95 23.81 -11.59 -0.76
N ASP A 96 23.09 -11.72 0.35
CA ASP A 96 23.58 -11.50 1.71
C ASP A 96 24.25 -12.72 2.36
N ASN A 97 24.56 -13.76 1.57
CA ASN A 97 25.15 -15.02 2.02
C ASN A 97 24.30 -15.80 3.04
N MET A 98 23.00 -15.51 3.09
CA MET A 98 22.03 -16.15 3.98
C MET A 98 21.24 -17.17 3.17
N TYR A 99 21.69 -18.43 3.16
CA TYR A 99 21.14 -19.52 2.34
C TYR A 99 20.12 -20.42 3.07
N GLY A 100 19.64 -19.99 4.24
CA GLY A 100 19.02 -20.89 5.22
C GLY A 100 17.73 -21.58 4.76
N PRO A 101 17.14 -22.41 5.64
CA PRO A 101 15.69 -22.53 5.63
C PRO A 101 15.09 -21.15 5.96
N TYR A 102 14.03 -20.75 5.26
CA TYR A 102 13.35 -19.48 5.45
C TYR A 102 11.90 -19.70 5.93
N TRP A 103 11.48 -18.84 6.85
CA TRP A 103 10.09 -18.72 7.30
C TRP A 103 9.52 -17.40 6.81
N LEU A 104 8.42 -17.49 6.07
CA LEU A 104 7.71 -16.33 5.54
C LEU A 104 6.57 -15.96 6.50
N TYR A 105 6.58 -14.74 7.02
CA TYR A 105 5.49 -14.17 7.79
C TYR A 105 4.68 -13.22 6.91
N VAL A 106 3.40 -13.52 6.76
CA VAL A 106 2.44 -12.74 5.98
C VAL A 106 1.30 -12.27 6.88
N PRO A 107 0.65 -11.14 6.57
CA PRO A 107 -0.56 -10.73 7.27
C PRO A 107 -1.71 -11.69 6.96
N THR A 108 -2.70 -11.75 7.86
CA THR A 108 -3.78 -12.75 7.83
C THR A 108 -4.63 -12.69 6.55
N ASP A 109 -4.84 -11.50 6.00
CA ASP A 109 -5.57 -11.25 4.76
C ASP A 109 -4.84 -11.83 3.54
N TYR A 110 -3.52 -11.61 3.43
CA TYR A 110 -2.70 -12.20 2.38
C TYR A 110 -2.64 -13.72 2.51
N PHE A 111 -2.59 -14.23 3.74
CA PHE A 111 -2.60 -15.67 3.98
C PHE A 111 -3.87 -16.35 3.43
N VAL A 112 -5.04 -15.73 3.63
CA VAL A 112 -6.31 -16.22 3.07
C VAL A 112 -6.30 -16.11 1.55
N ALA A 113 -5.88 -14.96 1.00
CA ALA A 113 -5.83 -14.75 -0.45
C ALA A 113 -4.87 -15.74 -1.17
N LEU A 114 -3.75 -16.09 -0.54
CA LEU A 114 -2.81 -17.10 -1.05
C LEU A 114 -3.38 -18.52 -1.06
N GLY A 115 -4.38 -18.79 -0.21
CA GLY A 115 -5.09 -20.07 -0.13
C GLY A 115 -6.20 -20.23 -1.16
N ASP A 116 -6.82 -19.14 -1.62
CA ASP A 116 -8.04 -19.18 -2.44
C ASP A 116 -7.78 -19.39 -3.96
N ASP A 117 -6.55 -19.29 -4.46
CA ASP A 117 -6.24 -19.45 -5.90
C ASP A 117 -6.13 -20.93 -6.32
N PHE A 118 -7.28 -21.59 -6.54
CA PHE A 118 -7.30 -23.00 -6.96
C PHE A 118 -7.43 -23.24 -8.47
N LYS A 119 -7.74 -22.23 -9.30
CA LYS A 119 -8.09 -22.47 -10.72
C LYS A 119 -7.79 -21.35 -11.71
N SER A 120 -7.32 -20.18 -11.27
CA SER A 120 -7.08 -19.07 -12.21
C SER A 120 -5.78 -19.28 -12.99
N ASN A 121 -4.75 -19.90 -12.39
CA ASN A 121 -3.42 -20.04 -13.02
C ASN A 121 -2.78 -21.44 -12.96
N SER A 122 -3.21 -22.38 -12.10
CA SER A 122 -2.69 -23.76 -12.02
C SER A 122 -3.47 -24.60 -10.98
N ASP A 123 -3.29 -25.93 -10.99
CA ASP A 123 -3.92 -26.90 -10.08
C ASP A 123 -3.47 -26.81 -8.60
N LYS A 124 -2.44 -26.01 -8.30
CA LYS A 124 -1.90 -25.78 -6.95
C LYS A 124 -2.21 -24.38 -6.47
N THR A 125 -2.40 -24.18 -5.16
CA THR A 125 -2.57 -22.83 -4.59
C THR A 125 -1.29 -22.02 -4.69
N THR A 126 -1.39 -20.69 -4.69
CA THR A 126 -0.22 -19.81 -4.64
C THR A 126 0.64 -20.10 -3.41
N MET A 127 0.02 -20.44 -2.26
CA MET A 127 0.74 -20.89 -1.07
C MET A 127 1.56 -22.17 -1.30
N GLN A 128 1.00 -23.18 -1.99
CA GLN A 128 1.75 -24.39 -2.33
C GLN A 128 2.92 -24.10 -3.27
N ARG A 129 2.73 -23.20 -4.24
CA ARG A 129 3.81 -22.78 -5.15
C ARG A 129 4.94 -22.05 -4.40
N ILE A 130 4.61 -21.25 -3.38
CA ILE A 130 5.60 -20.58 -2.53
C ILE A 130 6.36 -21.61 -1.67
N LEU A 131 5.69 -22.60 -1.11
CA LEU A 131 6.33 -23.68 -0.34
C LEU A 131 7.20 -24.60 -1.20
N GLU A 132 6.99 -24.63 -2.52
CA GLU A 132 7.83 -25.36 -3.47
C GLU A 132 9.13 -24.61 -3.82
N ILE A 133 9.27 -23.34 -3.42
CA ILE A 133 10.51 -22.58 -3.61
C ILE A 133 11.60 -23.21 -2.71
N PRO A 134 12.77 -23.55 -3.27
CA PRO A 134 13.85 -24.16 -2.49
C PRO A 134 14.29 -23.21 -1.37
N GLY A 135 14.37 -23.75 -0.14
CA GLY A 135 14.74 -23.00 1.05
C GLY A 135 13.56 -22.46 1.85
N VAL A 136 12.36 -22.25 1.26
CA VAL A 136 11.19 -21.80 2.04
C VAL A 136 10.54 -23.00 2.71
N GLU A 137 10.58 -23.04 4.04
CA GLU A 137 10.06 -24.18 4.81
C GLU A 137 8.60 -23.97 5.22
N GLN A 138 8.27 -22.75 5.66
CA GLN A 138 6.96 -22.45 6.27
C GLN A 138 6.47 -21.07 5.90
N VAL A 139 5.16 -20.97 5.68
CA VAL A 139 4.42 -19.71 5.57
C VAL A 139 3.51 -19.58 6.79
N LYS A 140 3.65 -18.50 7.55
CA LYS A 140 2.91 -18.24 8.81
C LYS A 140 2.12 -16.95 8.70
N ALA A 141 0.86 -16.98 9.13
CA ALA A 141 0.07 -15.78 9.31
C ALA A 141 0.50 -15.05 10.60
N SER A 142 0.61 -13.73 10.54
CA SER A 142 0.87 -12.85 11.68
C SER A 142 -0.16 -11.72 11.71
N SER A 143 -0.86 -11.57 12.83
CA SER A 143 -1.80 -10.45 13.04
C SER A 143 -1.10 -9.11 13.31
N ASN A 144 0.21 -9.14 13.56
CA ASN A 144 0.99 -7.94 13.90
C ASN A 144 1.57 -7.24 12.66
N LEU A 145 1.46 -7.85 11.47
CA LEU A 145 1.86 -7.23 10.21
C LEU A 145 0.68 -6.47 9.62
N THR A 146 0.95 -5.32 8.99
CA THR A 146 -0.09 -4.59 8.27
C THR A 146 -0.50 -5.37 7.02
N GLY A 147 -1.81 -5.48 6.80
CA GLY A 147 -2.39 -6.01 5.57
C GLY A 147 -2.92 -4.90 4.65
N GLY A 148 -3.59 -5.29 3.57
CA GLY A 148 -4.28 -4.37 2.66
C GLY A 148 -3.41 -3.82 1.53
N ALA A 149 -3.63 -2.56 1.15
CA ALA A 149 -2.92 -1.94 0.02
C ALA A 149 -1.47 -1.53 0.34
N SER A 150 -1.10 -1.46 1.62
CA SER A 150 0.25 -1.15 2.11
C SER A 150 0.70 -2.26 3.07
N GLY A 151 0.59 -3.51 2.61
CA GLY A 151 0.91 -4.64 3.45
C GLY A 151 2.41 -4.92 3.51
N GLU A 152 2.80 -5.47 4.65
CA GLU A 152 4.19 -5.79 4.96
C GLU A 152 4.36 -7.31 5.05
N VAL A 153 5.43 -7.81 4.45
CA VAL A 153 5.79 -9.21 4.46
C VAL A 153 7.24 -9.33 4.91
N VAL A 154 7.51 -10.31 5.78
CA VAL A 154 8.85 -10.52 6.33
C VAL A 154 9.28 -11.96 6.07
N LEU A 155 10.42 -12.13 5.41
CA LEU A 155 11.10 -13.40 5.26
C LEU A 155 12.25 -13.47 6.26
N VAL A 156 12.24 -14.50 7.12
CA VAL A 156 13.20 -14.65 8.23
C VAL A 156 13.88 -16.00 8.13
N GLN A 157 15.19 -16.04 8.23
CA GLN A 157 15.94 -17.26 8.49
C GLN A 157 15.94 -17.56 10.00
N PRO A 158 15.28 -18.64 10.47
CA PRO A 158 15.12 -18.95 11.89
C PRO A 158 16.34 -19.69 12.45
N THR A 159 17.55 -19.27 12.08
CA THR A 159 18.79 -19.80 12.67
C THR A 159 19.26 -18.91 13.80
N ARG A 160 19.96 -19.50 14.79
CA ARG A 160 20.46 -18.81 15.99
C ARG A 160 21.39 -17.62 15.68
N ASP A 161 21.93 -17.60 14.47
CA ASP A 161 22.85 -16.57 13.99
C ASP A 161 22.12 -15.31 13.52
N VAL A 162 20.80 -15.39 13.25
CA VAL A 162 19.98 -14.27 12.78
C VAL A 162 18.98 -13.84 13.87
N VAL A 163 18.21 -14.77 14.41
CA VAL A 163 17.22 -14.49 15.46
C VAL A 163 17.39 -15.46 16.62
N ASP A 164 17.51 -14.94 17.84
CA ASP A 164 17.40 -15.74 19.06
C ASP A 164 16.56 -15.06 20.13
N LEU A 165 16.10 -15.85 21.10
CA LEU A 165 15.36 -15.37 22.25
C LEU A 165 16.09 -15.82 23.51
N VAL A 166 16.65 -14.84 24.23
CA VAL A 166 17.34 -15.08 25.49
C VAL A 166 16.31 -15.16 26.60
N ILE A 167 16.21 -16.33 27.22
CA ILE A 167 15.29 -16.58 28.33
C ILE A 167 16.08 -16.40 29.63
N GLY A 168 15.83 -15.30 30.35
CA GLY A 168 16.37 -15.07 31.69
C GLY A 168 15.52 -15.73 32.77
N ALA A 169 14.19 -15.59 32.66
CA ALA A 169 13.22 -16.24 33.53
C ALA A 169 11.99 -16.64 32.72
N GLN A 170 11.63 -17.93 32.81
CA GLN A 170 10.38 -18.43 32.23
C GLN A 170 9.17 -17.80 32.93
N PRO A 171 7.98 -17.76 32.29
CA PRO A 171 6.80 -17.16 32.89
C PRO A 171 6.38 -17.93 34.14
N THR A 172 6.44 -17.26 35.29
CA THR A 172 6.03 -17.83 36.58
C THR A 172 5.03 -16.92 37.28
N THR A 173 4.04 -17.53 37.92
CA THR A 173 3.05 -16.81 38.74
C THR A 173 3.58 -16.61 40.15
N VAL A 174 3.59 -15.36 40.59
CA VAL A 174 3.83 -15.00 41.99
C VAL A 174 2.48 -14.65 42.59
N GLN A 175 2.14 -15.30 43.71
CA GLN A 175 0.93 -15.05 44.46
C GLN A 175 1.26 -14.48 45.83
N TRP A 176 0.47 -13.51 46.29
CA TRP A 176 0.55 -13.00 47.66
C TRP A 176 -0.81 -12.54 48.14
N GLU A 177 -0.99 -12.59 49.45
CA GLU A 177 -2.22 -12.16 50.10
C GLU A 177 -2.08 -10.73 50.62
N THR A 178 -3.15 -9.95 50.47
CA THR A 178 -3.33 -8.65 51.11
C THR A 178 -4.59 -8.69 51.97
N GLU A 179 -4.73 -7.72 52.88
CA GLU A 179 -5.89 -7.63 53.78
C GLU A 179 -6.10 -8.91 54.62
N GLY A 180 -5.01 -9.46 55.17
CA GLY A 180 -5.08 -10.63 56.06
C GLY A 180 -5.64 -11.90 55.42
N GLY A 181 -5.49 -12.05 54.09
CA GLY A 181 -5.99 -13.20 53.34
C GLY A 181 -7.35 -12.98 52.68
N MET A 182 -7.97 -11.81 52.83
CA MET A 182 -9.24 -11.50 52.16
C MET A 182 -9.09 -11.17 50.66
N VAL A 183 -7.86 -10.86 50.21
CA VAL A 183 -7.57 -10.59 48.79
C VAL A 183 -6.32 -11.37 48.36
N SER A 184 -6.47 -12.23 47.36
CA SER A 184 -5.36 -12.94 46.72
C SER A 184 -4.94 -12.20 45.45
N ASN A 185 -3.68 -11.77 45.39
CA ASN A 185 -3.10 -11.11 44.23
C ASN A 185 -2.25 -12.10 43.45
N PHE A 186 -2.28 -11.98 42.13
CA PHE A 186 -1.47 -12.77 41.22
C PHE A 186 -0.72 -11.86 40.27
N LYS A 187 0.56 -12.15 40.04
CA LYS A 187 1.37 -11.48 39.01
C LYS A 187 2.14 -12.51 38.22
N VAL A 188 2.06 -12.42 36.89
CA VAL A 188 2.89 -13.21 35.99
C VAL A 188 4.16 -12.43 35.71
N LEU A 189 5.32 -13.01 36.05
CA LEU A 189 6.64 -12.44 35.78
C LEU A 189 7.35 -13.29 34.72
N SER A 190 8.02 -12.64 33.77
CA SER A 190 8.90 -13.29 32.80
C SER A 190 10.01 -12.33 32.39
N ILE A 191 11.18 -12.86 32.05
CA ILE A 191 12.30 -12.11 31.48
C ILE A 191 12.71 -12.82 30.20
N MET A 192 12.29 -12.27 29.06
CA MET A 192 12.60 -12.78 27.72
C MET A 192 13.02 -11.61 26.84
N ILE A 193 14.15 -11.75 26.14
CA ILE A 193 14.71 -10.70 25.27
C ILE A 193 14.92 -11.30 23.88
N PRO A 194 14.16 -10.88 22.86
CA PRO A 194 14.49 -11.21 21.49
C PRO A 194 15.73 -10.43 21.06
N ARG A 195 16.67 -11.10 20.38
CA ARG A 195 17.80 -10.43 19.74
C ARG A 195 17.81 -10.75 18.27
N ILE A 196 17.98 -9.69 17.50
CA ILE A 196 18.22 -9.75 16.07
C ILE A 196 19.71 -9.49 15.88
N LYS A 197 20.38 -10.37 15.14
CA LYS A 197 21.82 -10.31 14.91
C LYS A 197 22.08 -10.01 13.44
N SER A 198 23.17 -9.29 13.21
CA SER A 198 23.78 -9.10 11.91
C SER A 198 25.19 -9.69 11.95
N ASP A 199 25.68 -10.10 10.80
CA ASP A 199 27.07 -10.56 10.66
C ASP A 199 28.06 -9.38 10.73
N ALA A 200 29.35 -9.68 10.56
CA ALA A 200 30.42 -8.68 10.55
C ALA A 200 30.32 -7.70 9.36
N ASN A 201 29.62 -8.07 8.28
CA ASN A 201 29.41 -7.26 7.09
C ASN A 201 28.09 -6.48 7.16
N SER A 202 27.40 -6.45 8.32
CA SER A 202 26.06 -5.88 8.51
C SER A 202 24.96 -6.56 7.69
N GLN A 203 25.18 -7.79 7.24
CA GLN A 203 24.20 -8.62 6.55
C GLN A 203 23.34 -9.35 7.59
N SER A 204 22.05 -9.51 7.30
CA SER A 204 21.09 -10.18 8.17
C SER A 204 20.19 -11.10 7.36
N GLY A 205 19.83 -12.25 7.93
CA GLY A 205 18.90 -13.20 7.31
C GLY A 205 17.44 -12.77 7.38
N ILE A 206 17.16 -11.47 7.34
CA ILE A 206 15.81 -10.89 7.41
C ILE A 206 15.62 -9.99 6.19
N ALA A 207 14.65 -10.33 5.36
CA ALA A 207 14.20 -9.48 4.26
C ALA A 207 12.81 -8.94 4.60
N HIS A 208 12.63 -7.63 4.45
CA HIS A 208 11.36 -6.94 4.58
C HIS A 208 10.88 -6.51 3.20
N TYR A 209 9.61 -6.76 2.89
CA TYR A 209 8.97 -6.37 1.66
C TYR A 209 7.68 -5.63 1.98
N SER A 210 7.60 -4.38 1.53
CA SER A 210 6.40 -3.56 1.59
C SER A 210 5.78 -3.50 0.19
N VAL A 211 4.47 -3.74 0.09
CA VAL A 211 3.72 -3.59 -1.16
C VAL A 211 3.37 -2.12 -1.42
#